data_AF-I5C1L1-F1
#
_entry.id   AF-I5C1L1-F1
#
_cell.length_a   1.000
_cell.length_b   1.000
_cell.length_c   1.000
_cell.angle_alpha   90.00
_cell.angle_beta   90.00
_cell.angle_gamma   90.00
#
_symmetry.space_group_name_H-M   'P 1'
#
loop_
_entity.id
_entity.type
_entity.pdbx_description
1 polymer ?
#
loop_
_entity_poly.entity_id
_entity_poly.type
_entity_poly.pdbx_seq_one_letter_code
_entity_poly.pdbx_strand_id
1 'polypeptide(L)' 'MKETAVMSTPIGNVEVCVEQGYVTGLRFTDKEESQYDLDGLLMDVRIQLGLYFQCKLLTFDVPAAFGGSLISIRCGRK' A
#
# COMPACT_ATOMS: atom_id res chain seq x y z
N MET A 1 12.85 6.13 9.18
CA MET A 1 11.64 6.40 9.97
C MET A 1 10.53 5.54 9.40
N LYS A 2 9.65 5.00 10.24
CA LYS A 2 8.55 4.15 9.84
C LYS A 2 7.27 4.97 9.92
N GLU A 3 6.59 5.08 8.80
CA GLU A 3 5.34 5.83 8.65
C GLU A 3 4.23 4.84 8.39
N THR A 4 3.11 5.02 9.09
CA THR A 4 1.94 4.14 8.95
C THR A 4 0.75 5.03 8.69
N ALA A 5 -0.07 4.70 7.70
CA ALA A 5 -1.29 5.44 7.41
C ALA A 5 -2.44 4.47 7.12
N VAL A 6 -3.62 4.80 7.63
CA VAL A 6 -4.86 4.06 7.40
C VAL A 6 -5.69 4.80 6.36
N MET A 7 -6.06 4.12 5.28
CA MET A 7 -6.83 4.65 4.16
C MET A 7 -8.19 3.95 4.09
N SER A 8 -9.28 4.70 3.91
CA SER A 8 -10.59 4.07 3.70
C SER A 8 -10.76 3.57 2.26
N THR A 9 -11.24 2.34 2.11
CA THR A 9 -11.57 1.72 0.82
C THR A 9 -12.96 1.11 0.84
N PRO A 10 -13.59 0.87 -0.34
CA PRO A 10 -14.96 0.34 -0.42
C PRO A 10 -15.17 -1.03 0.25
N ILE A 11 -14.09 -1.77 0.49
CA ILE A 11 -14.12 -3.11 1.08
C ILE A 11 -13.61 -3.15 2.53
N GLY A 12 -13.25 -2.00 3.10
CA GLY A 12 -12.68 -1.89 4.45
C GLY A 12 -11.48 -0.96 4.48
N ASN A 13 -11.06 -0.55 5.68
CA ASN A 13 -9.90 0.32 5.82
C ASN A 13 -8.61 -0.49 5.61
N VAL A 14 -7.61 0.16 5.05
CA VAL A 14 -6.32 -0.44 4.69
C VAL A 14 -5.21 0.33 5.39
N GLU A 15 -4.44 -0.37 6.22
CA GLU A 15 -3.22 0.13 6.83
C GLU A 15 -2.04 -0.09 5.86
N VAL A 16 -1.36 0.99 5.50
CA VAL A 16 -0.15 1.00 4.68
C VAL A 16 1.02 1.38 5.57
N CYS A 17 2.07 0.57 5.54
CA CYS A 17 3.34 0.82 6.23
C CYS A 17 4.41 1.19 5.20
N VAL A 18 5.02 2.36 5.39
CA VAL A 18 6.14 2.86 4.60
C VAL A 18 7.37 2.97 5.49
N GLU A 19 8.50 2.48 5.00
CA GLU A 19 9.78 2.61 5.69
C GLU A 19 10.85 3.03 4.68
N GLN A 20 11.57 4.11 4.98
CA GLN A 20 12.64 4.63 4.12
C GLN A 20 12.23 4.89 2.66
N GLY A 21 10.98 5.31 2.43
CA GLY A 21 10.45 5.57 1.07
C GLY A 21 9.99 4.33 0.32
N TYR A 22 9.89 3.18 0.99
CA TYR A 22 9.37 1.95 0.41
C TYR A 22 8.13 1.44 1.15
N VAL A 23 7.14 0.94 0.41
CA VAL A 23 6.00 0.23 0.99
C VAL A 23 6.49 -1.13 1.50
N THR A 24 6.41 -1.33 2.82
CA THR A 24 6.86 -2.58 3.47
C THR A 24 5.70 -3.49 3.87
N GLY A 25 4.48 -2.96 3.92
CA GLY A 25 3.31 -3.74 4.28
C GLY A 25 2.00 -3.04 3.93
N LEU A 26 1.00 -3.86 3.62
CA LEU A 26 -0.34 -3.42 3.27
C LEU A 26 -1.33 -4.45 3.86
N ARG A 27 -2.21 -4.03 4.75
CA ARG A 27 -3.10 -4.92 5.50
C ARG A 27 -4.48 -4.29 5.70
N PHE A 28 -5.53 -5.09 5.64
CA PHE A 28 -6.85 -4.64 6.05
C PHE A 28 -6.88 -4.43 7.56
N THR A 29 -7.54 -3.37 7.98
CA THR A 29 -7.71 -3.01 9.39
C THR A 29 -9.10 -2.42 9.60
N ASP A 30 -9.64 -2.59 10.80
CA ASP A 30 -10.88 -1.93 11.23
C ASP A 30 -10.61 -0.59 11.93
N LYS A 31 -9.35 -0.14 11.96
CA LYS A 31 -8.97 1.17 12.51
C LYS A 31 -9.53 2.31 11.65
N GLU A 32 -9.75 3.46 12.27
CA GLU A 32 -10.24 4.66 11.59
C GLU A 32 -9.23 5.24 10.60
N GLU A 33 -9.74 5.95 9.57
CA GLU A 33 -8.90 6.66 8.60
C GLU A 33 -7.99 7.65 9.32
N SER A 34 -6.72 7.65 8.92
CA SER A 34 -5.72 8.52 9.48
C SER A 34 -5.92 9.96 8.99
N GLN A 35 -6.01 10.90 9.93
CA GLN A 35 -6.21 12.34 9.64
C GLN A 35 -4.91 13.12 9.40
N TYR A 36 -3.75 12.46 9.39
CA TYR A 36 -2.45 13.11 9.21
C TYR A 36 -2.08 13.22 7.72
N ASP A 37 -1.32 14.28 7.40
CA ASP A 37 -0.79 14.53 6.05
C ASP A 37 -0.04 13.30 5.54
N LEU A 38 -0.56 12.73 4.45
CA LEU A 38 0.03 11.59 3.78
C LEU A 38 1.23 12.08 2.98
N ASP A 39 2.39 11.48 3.22
CA ASP A 39 3.58 11.72 2.39
C ASP A 39 3.28 11.37 0.91
N GLY A 40 4.02 11.96 -0.03
CA GLY A 40 3.71 11.88 -1.47
C GLY A 40 3.59 10.44 -1.99
N LEU A 41 4.36 9.51 -1.41
CA LEU A 41 4.27 8.08 -1.70
C LEU A 41 2.93 7.46 -1.25
N LEU A 42 2.46 7.82 -0.07
CA LEU A 42 1.19 7.33 0.48
C LEU A 42 0.01 7.87 -0.32
N MET A 43 0.09 9.12 -0.80
CA MET A 43 -0.91 9.68 -1.72
C MET A 43 -1.00 8.87 -3.03
N ASP A 44 0.15 8.51 -3.62
CA ASP A 44 0.16 7.73 -4.85
C ASP A 44 -0.44 6.32 -4.65
N VAL A 45 -0.06 5.64 -3.56
CA VAL A 45 -0.64 4.35 -3.16
C VAL A 45 -2.16 4.46 -2.97
N ARG A 46 -2.66 5.54 -2.36
CA ARG A 46 -4.11 5.78 -2.19
C ARG A 46 -4.83 5.88 -3.53
N ILE A 47 -4.25 6.63 -4.48
CA ILE A 47 -4.83 6.81 -5.82
C ILE A 47 -4.85 5.46 -6.57
N GLN A 48 -3.73 4.73 -6.54
CA GLN A 48 -3.63 3.42 -7.20
C GLN A 48 -4.60 2.39 -6.60
N LEU A 49 -4.75 2.36 -5.27
CA LEU A 49 -5.75 1.53 -4.58
C LEU A 49 -7.17 1.91 -5.03
N GLY A 50 -7.48 3.20 -5.09
CA GLY A 50 -8.78 3.67 -5.58
C GLY A 50 -9.08 3.22 -7.01
N LEU A 51 -8.09 3.28 -7.90
CA LEU A 51 -8.22 2.82 -9.29
C LEU A 51 -8.31 1.29 -9.39
N TYR A 52 -7.62 0.56 -8.51
CA TYR A 52 -7.71 -0.89 -8.41
C TYR A 52 -9.12 -1.34 -8.02
N PHE A 53 -9.72 -0.69 -7.03
CA PHE A 53 -11.12 -0.99 -6.64
C PHE A 53 -12.15 -0.58 -7.69
N GLN A 54 -11.80 0.31 -8.62
CA GLN A 54 -12.62 0.63 -9.79
C GLN A 54 -12.38 -0.32 -10.98
N CYS A 55 -11.56 -1.36 -10.81
CA CYS A 55 -11.10 -2.26 -11.89
C CYS A 55 -10.41 -1.53 -13.06
N LYS A 56 -9.92 -0.31 -12.83
CA LYS A 56 -9.22 0.50 -13.85
C LYS A 56 -7.71 0.29 -13.84
N LEU A 57 -7.17 -0.22 -12.72
CA LEU A 57 -5.76 -0.51 -12.53
C LEU A 57 -5.60 -1.97 -12.10
N LEU A 58 -4.71 -2.71 -12.79
CA LEU A 58 -4.40 -4.11 -12.46
C LEU A 58 -2.97 -4.27 -11.93
N THR A 59 -2.13 -3.27 -12.13
CA THR A 59 -0.71 -3.26 -11.77
C THR A 59 -0.42 -2.06 -10.89
N PHE A 60 0.22 -2.31 -9.74
CA PHE A 60 0.69 -1.25 -8.85
C PHE A 60 2.13 -0.90 -9.21
N ASP A 61 2.39 0.38 -9.48
CA ASP A 61 3.73 0.91 -9.72
C ASP A 61 4.14 1.67 -8.46
N VAL A 62 4.56 0.91 -7.44
CA VAL A 62 4.96 1.46 -6.14
C VAL A 62 6.28 0.81 -5.70
N PRO A 63 7.24 1.58 -5.17
CA PRO A 63 8.48 1.04 -4.65
C PRO A 63 8.17 0.23 -3.38
N ALA A 64 8.09 -1.09 -3.54
CA ALA A 64 7.82 -2.03 -2.44
C ALA A 64 9.11 -2.70 -1.98
N ALA A 65 9.41 -2.61 -0.68
CA ALA A 65 10.49 -3.35 -0.06
C ALA A 65 9.91 -4.57 0.65
N PHE A 66 10.08 -5.74 0.04
CA PHE A 66 9.65 -7.00 0.63
C PHE A 66 10.74 -7.53 1.57
N GLY A 67 10.52 -7.41 2.89
CA GLY A 67 11.39 -7.99 3.92
C GLY A 67 11.24 -9.51 4.11
N GLY A 68 10.87 -10.25 3.06
CA GLY A 68 10.68 -11.69 3.09
C GLY A 68 11.91 -12.46 2.61
N SER A 69 12.18 -13.63 3.20
CA SER A 69 13.15 -14.57 2.64
C SER A 69 12.75 -14.98 1.22
N LEU A 70 13.74 -15.35 0.38
CA LEU A 70 13.67 -15.59 -1.07
C LEU A 70 12.44 -16.41 -1.58
N ILE A 71 11.78 -17.16 -0.70
CA ILE A 71 10.58 -17.96 -0.97
C ILE A 71 9.34 -17.11 -1.32
N SER A 72 9.26 -15.85 -0.88
CA SER A 72 8.05 -15.01 -1.09
C SER A 72 8.07 -14.13 -2.35
N ILE A 73 9.18 -14.09 -3.13
CA ILE A 73 9.28 -13.27 -4.34
C ILE A 73 9.27 -14.17 -5.57
N ARG A 74 8.10 -14.70 -5.95
CA ARG A 74 7.91 -15.19 -7.33
C ARG A 74 7.50 -14.02 -8.21
N CYS A 75 8.50 -13.32 -8.72
CA CYS A 75 8.35 -12.54 -9.94
C CYS A 75 8.14 -13.54 -11.10
N GLY A 76 6.88 -13.89 -11.36
CA GLY A 76 6.49 -14.65 -12.53
C GLY A 76 6.52 -13.76 -13.77
N ARG A 77 7.70 -13.57 -14.37
CA ARG A 77 7.78 -13.28 -15.80
C ARG A 77 7.73 -14.62 -16.54
N LYS A 78 6.69 -14.81 -17.36
CA LYS A 78 6.75 -15.75 -18.48
C LYS A 78 7.76 -15.26 -19.49
#